data_AF-A0A819NMF0-F1
#
_entry.id   AF-A0A819NMF0-F1
#
_cell.length_a   1.000
_cell.length_b   1.000
_cell.length_c   1.000
_cell.angle_alpha   90.00
_cell.angle_beta   90.00
_cell.angle_gamma   90.00
#
_symmetry.space_group_name_H-M   'P 1'
#
loop_
_entity.id
_entity.type
_entity.pdbx_description
1 polymer ?
#
loop_
_entity_poly.entity_id
_entity_poly.type
_entity_poly.pdbx_seq_one_letter_code
_entity_poly.pdbx_strand_id
1 'polypeptide(L)'
;MESSTNEYKMLKFMKMLVPVVGVGIVLTTVVFALSIATLVKVNKGFNDFQGNTIETTNPTNPTTVPVITPATIIPITTATTTTTDQPLPNPTLPTSINITNIMDHLSAFQRIATANNRNRAVTTTGYNQTLDYITNTLAANTNFNVTKTFFPIRQFALASDPILISSINGVTKTYTFSKDLSVADFTYIELSTRANFMAFVGISVIPNVGCSNDDWSNANPPVAGRVALVKRGVCAFSDKGVLAAQNNAAAILIYNDGVTPDRVQPMAINLGQENVLPALFLSFPVGQALADAAQDSSTNTGVQLVINLVDLPLSPVGNICADTPTGDATQTIVIGSHSDSVPAGPGINDNGSGSAANLGLAIALAKLFQTSTYPKYKYRVRFCWWGAEEIGLLGSDYHVKQAKNATDVGERLQDYLINLNYDMLGSPNYIFGIYDGQTANNDTPSHALPGSNKITALFRDWFIRQKLPWNHTDFSGRSDYGPFLFEGIVAGGLFTGGDEVKNQQTRDYMDQMLGQGMGGIAGALYDPCYHMACDSIQNINVFAFEKMVQAAAFMLENLARQDDLIQWLYPNGRPTRSNNESPQRKYDSINEYFGMPYL
;
A
#
# COMPACT_ATOMS: atom_id res chain seq x y z
N MET A 1 0.39 -58.78 -47.06
CA MET A 1 0.09 -58.33 -45.68
C MET A 1 -0.18 -56.81 -45.72
N GLU A 2 -1.20 -56.29 -46.41
CA GLU A 2 -2.66 -56.62 -46.39
C GLU A 2 -3.29 -56.43 -45.00
N SER A 3 -4.52 -55.92 -44.79
CA SER A 3 -5.51 -55.18 -45.62
C SER A 3 -6.63 -54.65 -44.66
N SER A 4 -7.69 -53.89 -44.99
CA SER A 4 -8.20 -53.28 -46.24
C SER A 4 -9.24 -52.15 -45.94
N THR A 5 -8.98 -50.94 -46.44
CA THR A 5 -9.90 -50.02 -47.18
C THR A 5 -11.41 -49.88 -46.83
N ASN A 6 -11.87 -48.62 -46.78
CA ASN A 6 -12.82 -48.11 -47.81
C ASN A 6 -12.89 -46.57 -47.88
N GLU A 7 -12.52 -46.01 -49.04
CA GLU A 7 -12.93 -44.66 -49.49
C GLU A 7 -14.13 -44.79 -50.43
N TYR A 8 -14.98 -43.77 -50.55
CA TYR A 8 -15.59 -43.45 -51.85
C TYR A 8 -15.79 -41.94 -52.07
N LYS A 9 -15.41 -41.52 -53.28
CA LYS A 9 -15.27 -40.15 -53.80
C LYS A 9 -16.61 -39.44 -53.99
N MET A 10 -16.58 -38.10 -54.10
CA MET A 10 -17.01 -37.37 -55.32
C MET A 10 -16.52 -35.91 -55.31
N LEU A 11 -16.43 -35.28 -56.50
CA LEU A 11 -15.61 -34.08 -56.77
C LEU A 11 -16.31 -33.12 -57.74
N LYS A 12 -16.17 -31.79 -57.51
CA LYS A 12 -16.48 -30.64 -58.42
C LYS A 12 -17.95 -30.41 -58.84
N PHE A 13 -18.40 -29.14 -58.85
CA PHE A 13 -18.66 -28.38 -60.09
C PHE A 13 -18.91 -26.85 -59.88
N MET A 14 -18.14 -26.05 -60.63
CA MET A 14 -18.36 -24.69 -61.19
C MET A 14 -18.74 -23.41 -60.38
N LYS A 15 -18.30 -22.28 -60.96
CA LYS A 15 -18.47 -20.85 -60.59
C LYS A 15 -19.46 -20.14 -61.53
N MET A 16 -19.96 -18.97 -61.10
CA MET A 16 -20.55 -17.79 -61.80
C MET A 16 -21.81 -17.32 -61.01
N LEU A 17 -22.13 -16.04 -60.75
CA LEU A 17 -21.84 -14.73 -61.37
C LEU A 17 -21.66 -13.58 -60.35
N VAL A 18 -21.20 -12.41 -60.84
CA VAL A 18 -21.09 -11.05 -60.25
C VAL A 18 -21.15 -10.05 -61.45
N PRO A 19 -21.51 -8.73 -61.40
CA PRO A 19 -22.20 -7.84 -60.43
C PRO A 19 -23.43 -7.07 -61.03
N VAL A 20 -23.98 -6.08 -60.30
CA VAL A 20 -24.54 -4.72 -60.68
C VAL A 20 -25.37 -4.23 -59.46
N VAL A 21 -24.96 -3.26 -58.63
CA VAL A 21 -24.82 -1.78 -58.76
C VAL A 21 -26.17 -1.02 -58.88
N GLY A 22 -26.49 -0.18 -57.88
CA GLY A 22 -27.24 1.08 -58.13
C GLY A 22 -28.29 1.55 -57.12
N VAL A 23 -27.99 2.68 -56.44
CA VAL A 23 -28.93 3.71 -55.91
C VAL A 23 -29.70 3.44 -54.61
N GLY A 24 -29.51 4.34 -53.63
CA GLY A 24 -30.14 4.36 -52.29
C GLY A 24 -29.20 4.95 -51.23
N ILE A 25 -28.56 6.10 -51.49
CA ILE A 25 -29.03 7.45 -51.11
C ILE A 25 -29.11 7.65 -49.58
N VAL A 26 -28.10 8.37 -49.07
CA VAL A 26 -28.16 9.42 -48.02
C VAL A 26 -29.04 9.13 -46.80
N LEU A 27 -28.46 8.55 -45.74
CA LEU A 27 -29.09 8.56 -44.41
C LEU A 27 -28.10 8.55 -43.22
N THR A 28 -27.02 9.33 -43.25
CA THR A 28 -26.06 9.43 -42.13
C THR A 28 -25.45 10.83 -41.91
N THR A 29 -26.10 11.89 -42.37
CA THR A 29 -25.62 13.29 -42.25
C THR A 29 -26.65 14.31 -41.75
N VAL A 30 -27.79 13.86 -41.19
CA VAL A 30 -28.92 14.75 -40.79
C VAL A 30 -29.38 14.54 -39.33
N VAL A 31 -28.47 14.14 -38.42
CA VAL A 31 -28.76 14.10 -36.97
C VAL A 31 -27.87 15.06 -36.16
N PHE A 32 -26.90 15.74 -36.80
CA PHE A 32 -25.94 16.63 -36.13
C PHE A 32 -26.23 18.14 -36.29
N ALA A 33 -27.41 18.52 -36.79
CA ALA A 33 -27.75 19.89 -37.17
C ALA A 33 -28.98 20.50 -36.45
N LEU A 34 -29.55 19.82 -35.46
CA LEU A 34 -30.80 20.23 -34.79
C LEU A 34 -30.71 20.16 -33.25
N SER A 35 -29.67 20.79 -32.70
CA SER A 35 -29.61 21.12 -31.26
C SER A 35 -28.92 22.46 -30.96
N ILE A 36 -28.27 23.10 -31.95
CA ILE A 36 -27.57 24.39 -31.79
C ILE A 36 -28.46 25.54 -32.34
N ALA A 37 -29.67 25.66 -31.82
CA ALA A 37 -30.61 26.72 -32.21
C ALA A 37 -31.44 27.31 -31.04
N THR A 38 -31.26 26.82 -29.81
CA THR A 38 -32.10 27.21 -28.67
C THR A 38 -31.31 27.44 -27.38
N LEU A 39 -30.15 28.11 -27.43
CA LEU A 39 -29.54 28.71 -26.23
C LEU A 39 -28.67 29.97 -26.49
N VAL A 40 -28.95 30.73 -27.55
CA VAL A 40 -28.35 32.06 -27.78
C VAL A 40 -29.44 33.07 -28.14
N LYS A 41 -30.23 33.49 -27.14
CA LYS A 41 -31.03 34.75 -27.13
C LYS A 41 -31.88 34.98 -25.86
N VAL A 42 -31.30 34.94 -24.66
CA VAL A 42 -31.84 35.67 -23.49
C VAL A 42 -30.66 36.22 -22.67
N ASN A 43 -30.64 37.54 -22.46
CA ASN A 43 -29.89 38.36 -21.48
C ASN A 43 -28.41 37.99 -21.20
N LYS A 44 -27.38 38.83 -21.42
CA LYS A 44 -27.32 40.31 -21.47
C LYS A 44 -27.99 41.01 -20.28
N GLY A 45 -27.21 41.24 -19.23
CA GLY A 45 -27.51 42.10 -18.08
C GLY A 45 -26.36 42.03 -17.07
N PHE A 46 -26.06 43.14 -16.39
CA PHE A 46 -25.05 43.28 -15.32
C PHE A 46 -23.57 43.22 -15.74
N ASN A 47 -23.13 44.29 -16.42
CA ASN A 47 -21.88 44.96 -16.07
C ASN A 47 -22.26 46.40 -15.69
N ASP A 48 -22.28 46.72 -14.40
CA ASP A 48 -22.19 48.09 -13.88
C ASP A 48 -22.11 48.04 -12.34
N PHE A 49 -20.97 48.47 -11.79
CA PHE A 49 -20.89 49.22 -10.52
C PHE A 49 -19.45 49.73 -10.35
N GLN A 50 -19.21 50.96 -10.81
CA GLN A 50 -18.11 51.77 -10.29
C GLN A 50 -18.55 52.57 -9.07
N GLY A 51 -17.59 52.92 -8.22
CA GLY A 51 -17.67 54.08 -7.35
C GLY A 51 -18.28 53.84 -5.97
N ASN A 52 -17.41 53.91 -4.95
CA ASN A 52 -17.59 54.93 -3.92
C ASN A 52 -16.28 55.20 -3.18
N THR A 53 -15.67 56.32 -3.52
CA THR A 53 -14.70 57.04 -2.68
C THR A 53 -15.40 57.61 -1.44
N ILE A 54 -14.76 57.55 -0.28
CA ILE A 54 -15.07 58.45 0.84
C ILE A 54 -13.75 59.08 1.29
N GLU A 55 -13.57 60.36 0.97
CA GLU A 55 -12.61 61.25 1.63
C GLU A 55 -13.28 61.85 2.88
N THR A 56 -12.55 61.95 4.00
CA THR A 56 -12.88 62.89 5.08
C THR A 56 -11.62 63.50 5.69
N THR A 57 -11.22 64.64 5.12
CA THR A 57 -10.73 65.87 5.78
C THR A 57 -9.98 65.80 7.13
N ASN A 58 -8.73 66.26 7.10
CA ASN A 58 -7.96 66.81 8.23
C ASN A 58 -8.69 67.98 8.95
N PRO A 59 -8.33 68.31 10.22
CA PRO A 59 -7.46 69.49 10.39
C PRO A 59 -6.45 69.50 11.56
N THR A 60 -5.36 70.23 11.32
CA THR A 60 -4.52 71.03 12.26
C THR A 60 -3.59 70.38 13.30
N ASN A 61 -2.32 70.79 13.18
CA ASN A 61 -1.17 70.62 14.08
C ASN A 61 -1.11 71.80 15.10
N PRO A 62 -0.29 71.80 16.19
CA PRO A 62 1.12 72.18 16.03
C PRO A 62 2.16 71.58 17.01
N THR A 63 3.24 71.05 16.44
CA THR A 63 4.68 71.22 16.80
C THR A 63 5.15 71.29 18.27
N THR A 64 6.08 70.38 18.61
CA THR A 64 7.37 70.71 19.26
C THR A 64 8.48 69.80 18.70
N VAL A 65 9.72 70.31 18.61
CA VAL A 65 10.90 69.58 18.09
C VAL A 65 12.09 69.81 19.03
N PRO A 66 12.82 68.76 19.45
CA PRO A 66 14.16 68.89 20.00
C PRO A 66 15.25 68.58 18.96
N VAL A 67 16.29 69.41 18.94
CA VAL A 67 17.48 69.27 18.11
C VAL A 67 18.44 68.25 18.74
N ILE A 68 19.08 67.40 17.93
CA ILE A 68 20.19 66.52 18.36
C ILE A 68 21.43 66.83 17.51
N THR A 69 22.58 66.90 18.18
CA THR A 69 23.90 67.25 17.62
C THR A 69 24.54 66.08 16.84
N PRO A 70 25.49 66.36 15.92
CA PRO A 70 26.10 65.33 15.09
C PRO A 70 27.13 64.49 15.86
N ALA A 71 27.01 63.17 15.77
CA ALA A 71 28.00 62.21 16.28
C ALA A 71 28.77 61.55 15.12
N THR A 72 30.02 61.18 15.40
CA THR A 72 31.06 60.81 14.42
C THR A 72 30.75 59.53 13.64
N ILE A 73 30.93 59.59 12.31
CA ILE A 73 30.82 58.40 11.44
C ILE A 73 32.08 57.53 11.60
N ILE A 74 31.92 56.34 12.14
CA ILE A 74 32.91 55.25 12.06
C ILE A 74 32.56 54.42 10.80
N PRO A 75 33.52 54.11 9.91
CA PRO A 75 33.25 53.29 8.75
C PRO A 75 33.01 51.84 9.19
N ILE A 76 31.74 51.43 9.19
CA ILE A 76 31.38 50.00 9.29
C ILE A 76 31.75 49.36 7.96
N THR A 77 32.80 48.54 7.95
CA THR A 77 33.10 47.64 6.83
C THR A 77 31.99 46.60 6.76
N THR A 78 30.99 46.82 5.90
CA THR A 78 30.02 45.80 5.53
C THR A 78 30.75 44.68 4.81
N ALA A 79 31.03 43.58 5.52
CA ALA A 79 31.45 42.35 4.89
C ALA A 79 30.28 41.84 4.05
N THR A 80 30.34 42.05 2.74
CA THR A 80 29.43 41.46 1.78
C THR A 80 29.68 39.96 1.75
N THR A 81 28.98 39.21 2.61
CA THR A 81 28.82 37.77 2.43
C THR A 81 28.00 37.57 1.17
N THR A 82 28.69 37.42 0.03
CA THR A 82 28.10 36.93 -1.22
C THR A 82 27.73 35.46 -1.03
N THR A 83 26.60 35.20 -0.36
CA THR A 83 25.89 33.94 -0.50
C THR A 83 25.47 33.85 -1.97
N THR A 84 26.25 33.12 -2.76
CA THR A 84 25.87 32.73 -4.11
C THR A 84 24.77 31.68 -4.00
N ASP A 85 23.57 32.14 -3.62
CA ASP A 85 22.33 31.37 -3.67
C ASP A 85 21.91 31.27 -5.14
N GLN A 86 22.73 30.55 -5.91
CA GLN A 86 22.35 30.06 -7.22
C GLN A 86 21.27 29.01 -6.96
N PRO A 87 20.05 29.16 -7.48
CA PRO A 87 19.02 28.15 -7.30
C PRO A 87 19.59 26.82 -7.82
N LEU A 88 19.59 25.79 -6.96
CA LEU A 88 20.11 24.47 -7.30
C LEU A 88 19.55 24.05 -8.67
N PRO A 89 20.39 23.68 -9.64
CA PRO A 89 19.94 23.37 -10.99
C PRO A 89 18.88 22.26 -10.94
N ASN A 90 17.85 22.38 -11.78
CA ASN A 90 16.70 21.47 -11.81
C ASN A 90 17.16 19.99 -11.63
N PRO A 91 16.51 19.20 -10.76
CA PRO A 91 16.79 17.78 -10.59
C PRO A 91 16.92 17.07 -11.93
N THR A 92 18.03 16.35 -12.15
CA THR A 92 18.35 15.68 -13.41
C THR A 92 18.10 14.17 -13.38
N LEU A 93 17.88 13.58 -12.20
CA LEU A 93 17.42 12.20 -12.06
C LEU A 93 16.03 12.00 -12.71
N PRO A 94 15.02 12.87 -12.51
CA PRO A 94 13.72 12.75 -13.19
C PRO A 94 13.81 12.73 -14.71
N THR A 95 14.67 13.56 -15.29
CA THR A 95 14.84 13.66 -16.75
C THR A 95 15.75 12.57 -17.32
N SER A 96 16.47 11.83 -16.45
CA SER A 96 17.23 10.63 -16.84
C SER A 96 16.39 9.35 -16.88
N ILE A 97 15.15 9.38 -16.36
CA ILE A 97 14.25 8.23 -16.36
C ILE A 97 13.82 7.90 -17.79
N ASN A 98 14.12 6.67 -18.21
CA ASN A 98 13.64 6.08 -19.45
C ASN A 98 12.62 4.99 -19.12
N ILE A 99 11.34 5.27 -19.39
CA ILE A 99 10.23 4.37 -19.06
C ILE A 99 10.32 3.03 -19.81
N THR A 100 10.86 3.00 -21.04
CA THR A 100 11.04 1.75 -21.80
C THR A 100 11.92 0.76 -21.05
N ASN A 101 13.05 1.23 -20.49
CA ASN A 101 13.94 0.37 -19.71
C ASN A 101 13.26 -0.21 -18.46
N ILE A 102 12.31 0.52 -17.87
CA ILE A 102 11.57 0.09 -16.68
C ILE A 102 10.44 -0.88 -17.07
N MET A 103 9.80 -0.65 -18.22
CA MET A 103 8.87 -1.62 -18.83
C MET A 103 9.58 -2.93 -19.24
N ASP A 104 10.88 -2.91 -19.54
CA ASP A 104 11.66 -4.13 -19.75
C ASP A 104 11.86 -4.95 -18.45
N HIS A 105 12.00 -4.28 -17.30
CA HIS A 105 12.00 -4.94 -15.98
C HIS A 105 10.63 -5.56 -15.68
N LEU A 106 9.53 -4.83 -15.91
CA LEU A 106 8.16 -5.39 -15.82
C LEU A 106 7.96 -6.58 -16.77
N SER A 107 8.50 -6.49 -17.98
CA SER A 107 8.45 -7.59 -18.95
C SER A 107 9.25 -8.81 -18.47
N ALA A 108 10.32 -8.62 -17.70
CA ALA A 108 11.06 -9.70 -17.06
C ALA A 108 10.26 -10.36 -15.94
N PHE A 109 9.66 -9.57 -15.04
CA PHE A 109 8.76 -10.08 -14.00
C PHE A 109 7.57 -10.84 -14.61
N GLN A 110 6.95 -10.32 -15.68
CA GLN A 110 5.88 -11.01 -16.40
C GLN A 110 6.34 -12.36 -16.99
N ARG A 111 7.55 -12.43 -17.57
CA ARG A 111 8.10 -13.70 -18.08
C ARG A 111 8.36 -14.70 -16.94
N ILE A 112 8.89 -14.23 -15.82
CA ILE A 112 9.12 -15.04 -14.62
C ILE A 112 7.77 -15.59 -14.10
N ALA A 113 6.75 -14.74 -13.94
CA ALA A 113 5.42 -15.18 -13.54
C ALA A 113 4.85 -16.23 -14.51
N THR A 114 4.85 -15.94 -15.82
CA THR A 114 4.32 -16.84 -16.85
C THR A 114 5.03 -18.21 -16.85
N ALA A 115 6.33 -18.27 -16.56
CA ALA A 115 7.08 -19.52 -16.45
C ALA A 115 6.80 -20.31 -15.17
N ASN A 116 6.22 -19.67 -14.14
CA ASN A 116 6.00 -20.23 -12.81
C ASN A 116 4.52 -20.11 -12.40
N ASN A 117 3.64 -20.81 -13.12
CA ASN A 117 2.19 -20.89 -12.83
C ASN A 117 1.44 -19.54 -12.80
N ARG A 118 1.97 -18.53 -13.50
CA ARG A 118 1.43 -17.16 -13.59
C ARG A 118 1.47 -16.36 -12.29
N ASN A 119 2.37 -16.65 -11.35
CA ASN A 119 2.59 -15.80 -10.18
C ASN A 119 4.08 -15.73 -9.79
N ARG A 120 4.38 -14.85 -8.85
CA ARG A 120 5.70 -14.65 -8.24
C ARG A 120 5.59 -14.71 -6.70
N ALA A 121 4.63 -15.51 -6.22
CA ALA A 121 4.29 -15.58 -4.80
C ALA A 121 5.41 -16.21 -3.97
N VAL A 122 5.54 -15.78 -2.72
CA VAL A 122 6.58 -16.27 -1.82
C VAL A 122 6.61 -17.79 -1.77
N THR A 123 7.82 -18.34 -1.58
CA THR A 123 8.11 -19.79 -1.59
C THR A 123 7.97 -20.49 -2.96
N THR A 124 7.52 -19.80 -4.02
CA THR A 124 7.55 -20.35 -5.39
C THR A 124 8.90 -20.15 -6.07
N THR A 125 9.15 -20.95 -7.12
CA THR A 125 10.29 -20.75 -8.04
C THR A 125 10.23 -19.37 -8.73
N GLY A 126 9.03 -18.82 -8.99
CA GLY A 126 8.86 -17.50 -9.59
C GLY A 126 9.34 -16.36 -8.68
N TYR A 127 9.09 -16.46 -7.39
CA TYR A 127 9.62 -15.52 -6.40
C TYR A 127 11.16 -15.55 -6.36
N ASN A 128 11.76 -16.73 -6.24
CA ASN A 128 13.23 -16.87 -6.23
C ASN A 128 13.88 -16.33 -7.52
N GLN A 129 13.29 -16.60 -8.69
CA GLN A 129 13.74 -16.04 -9.96
C GLN A 129 13.57 -14.51 -10.03
N THR A 130 12.57 -13.93 -9.36
CA THR A 130 12.42 -12.47 -9.23
C THR A 130 13.58 -11.88 -8.42
N LEU A 131 13.90 -12.47 -7.26
CA LEU A 131 15.02 -12.03 -6.42
C LEU A 131 16.36 -12.11 -7.17
N ASP A 132 16.58 -13.20 -7.91
CA ASP A 132 17.79 -13.36 -8.72
C ASP A 132 17.83 -12.37 -9.90
N TYR A 133 16.71 -12.09 -10.56
CA TYR A 133 16.65 -11.06 -11.60
C TYR A 133 17.04 -9.67 -11.06
N ILE A 134 16.48 -9.25 -9.92
CA ILE A 134 16.78 -7.97 -9.28
C ILE A 134 18.27 -7.90 -8.93
N THR A 135 18.78 -8.92 -8.24
CA THR A 135 20.19 -9.00 -7.80
C THR A 135 21.16 -8.94 -8.98
N ASN A 136 20.94 -9.79 -10.00
CA ASN A 136 21.82 -9.86 -11.15
C ASN A 136 21.77 -8.58 -11.99
N THR A 137 20.60 -7.93 -12.08
CA THR A 137 20.46 -6.65 -12.78
C THR A 137 21.21 -5.54 -12.03
N LEU A 138 21.09 -5.47 -10.71
CA LEU A 138 21.85 -4.52 -9.88
C LEU A 138 23.36 -4.73 -10.02
N ALA A 139 23.84 -5.97 -9.89
CA ALA A 139 25.26 -6.30 -10.00
C ALA A 139 25.84 -6.01 -11.41
N ALA A 140 25.02 -6.13 -12.47
CA ALA A 140 25.44 -5.84 -13.83
C ALA A 140 25.39 -4.34 -14.22
N ASN A 141 24.60 -3.52 -13.52
CA ASN A 141 24.33 -2.13 -13.91
C ASN A 141 24.75 -1.07 -12.88
N THR A 142 25.15 -1.48 -11.68
CA THR A 142 25.51 -0.58 -10.57
C THR A 142 26.81 -1.03 -9.91
N ASN A 143 27.45 -0.11 -9.17
CA ASN A 143 28.51 -0.42 -8.22
C ASN A 143 28.00 -0.32 -6.77
N PHE A 144 26.70 -0.56 -6.56
CA PHE A 144 26.06 -0.47 -5.25
C PHE A 144 26.37 -1.74 -4.44
N ASN A 145 26.41 -1.62 -3.11
CA ASN A 145 26.62 -2.77 -2.24
C ASN A 145 25.29 -3.52 -2.09
N VAL A 146 25.16 -4.66 -2.79
CA VAL A 146 23.95 -5.48 -2.79
C VAL A 146 24.03 -6.54 -1.69
N THR A 147 23.05 -6.52 -0.78
CA THR A 147 22.87 -7.49 0.30
C THR A 147 21.59 -8.30 0.08
N LYS A 148 21.61 -9.57 0.49
CA LYS A 148 20.43 -10.43 0.60
C LYS A 148 20.27 -10.84 2.07
N THR A 149 19.11 -10.62 2.67
CA THR A 149 18.79 -11.14 4.01
C THR A 149 17.61 -12.09 3.92
N PHE A 150 17.78 -13.30 4.46
CA PHE A 150 16.74 -14.33 4.44
C PHE A 150 16.16 -14.53 5.84
N PHE A 151 14.86 -14.74 5.92
CA PHE A 151 14.14 -15.02 7.15
C PHE A 151 13.11 -16.15 6.93
N PRO A 152 12.85 -16.99 7.94
CA PRO A 152 11.84 -18.03 7.83
C PRO A 152 10.44 -17.45 8.03
N ILE A 153 9.47 -17.91 7.24
CA ILE A 153 8.04 -17.72 7.51
C ILE A 153 7.42 -19.04 8.00
N ARG A 154 6.47 -18.99 8.94
CA ARG A 154 5.64 -20.17 9.24
C ARG A 154 4.59 -20.33 8.15
N GLN A 155 4.39 -21.57 7.72
CA GLN A 155 3.34 -21.97 6.81
C GLN A 155 2.66 -23.21 7.35
N PHE A 156 1.32 -23.24 7.25
CA PHE A 156 0.50 -24.36 7.70
C PHE A 156 -0.53 -24.68 6.62
N ALA A 157 -0.73 -25.97 6.35
CA ALA A 157 -1.88 -26.45 5.57
C ALA A 157 -2.89 -27.11 6.51
N LEU A 158 -4.18 -27.02 6.20
CA LEU A 158 -5.19 -27.85 6.86
C LEU A 158 -4.97 -29.32 6.49
N ALA A 159 -4.81 -30.19 7.49
CA ALA A 159 -4.72 -31.64 7.30
C ALA A 159 -6.10 -32.29 7.10
N SER A 160 -7.13 -31.63 7.62
CA SER A 160 -8.54 -31.94 7.42
C SER A 160 -9.34 -30.64 7.56
N ASP A 161 -10.58 -30.63 7.08
CA ASP A 161 -11.53 -29.55 7.40
C ASP A 161 -11.62 -29.38 8.93
N PRO A 162 -11.62 -28.14 9.46
CA PRO A 162 -11.82 -27.91 10.88
C PRO A 162 -13.23 -28.28 11.32
N ILE A 163 -13.39 -28.63 12.59
CA ILE A 163 -14.68 -28.95 13.20
C ILE A 163 -15.01 -27.89 14.24
N LEU A 164 -16.20 -27.29 14.13
CA LEU A 164 -16.80 -26.44 15.14
C LEU A 164 -18.19 -26.99 15.49
N ILE A 165 -18.41 -27.27 16.76
CA ILE A 165 -19.71 -27.71 17.30
C ILE A 165 -20.00 -26.88 18.55
N SER A 166 -21.17 -26.27 18.64
CA SER A 166 -21.64 -25.62 19.87
C SER A 166 -22.52 -26.56 20.68
N SER A 167 -22.60 -26.32 21.99
CA SER A 167 -23.67 -26.79 22.85
C SER A 167 -24.29 -25.60 23.57
N ILE A 168 -25.61 -25.50 23.51
CA ILE A 168 -26.42 -24.54 24.27
C ILE A 168 -27.43 -25.38 25.06
N ASN A 169 -27.31 -25.39 26.39
CA ASN A 169 -28.16 -26.21 27.28
C ASN A 169 -28.20 -27.71 26.90
N GLY A 170 -27.08 -28.24 26.41
CA GLY A 170 -26.95 -29.64 25.98
C GLY A 170 -27.43 -29.92 24.55
N VAL A 171 -28.14 -29.00 23.91
CA VAL A 171 -28.49 -29.11 22.48
C VAL A 171 -27.25 -28.77 21.65
N THR A 172 -26.81 -29.71 20.81
CA THR A 172 -25.60 -29.52 19.99
C THR A 172 -25.93 -29.08 18.57
N LYS A 173 -25.10 -28.18 18.02
CA LYS A 173 -25.15 -27.80 16.60
C LYS A 173 -23.75 -27.86 15.99
N THR A 174 -23.60 -28.66 14.95
CA THR A 174 -22.42 -28.64 14.06
C THR A 174 -22.58 -27.53 13.03
N TYR A 175 -21.49 -26.83 12.72
CA TYR A 175 -21.46 -25.77 11.72
C TYR A 175 -20.72 -26.22 10.45
N THR A 176 -21.03 -25.58 9.33
CA THR A 176 -20.48 -25.85 8.00
C THR A 176 -19.19 -25.09 7.77
N PHE A 177 -18.05 -25.79 7.71
CA PHE A 177 -16.82 -25.25 7.13
C PHE A 177 -16.93 -25.21 5.60
N SER A 178 -16.49 -24.13 4.98
CA SER A 178 -16.30 -24.06 3.53
C SER A 178 -15.27 -22.99 3.15
N LYS A 179 -14.50 -23.24 2.09
CA LYS A 179 -13.68 -22.23 1.41
C LYS A 179 -14.51 -21.29 0.52
N ASP A 180 -15.62 -21.78 -0.02
CA ASP A 180 -16.65 -20.92 -0.59
C ASP A 180 -17.40 -20.23 0.56
N LEU A 181 -17.02 -18.98 0.82
CA LEU A 181 -17.54 -18.15 1.89
C LEU A 181 -19.04 -17.84 1.73
N SER A 182 -19.62 -17.97 0.54
CA SER A 182 -21.04 -17.69 0.31
C SER A 182 -21.99 -18.71 0.95
N VAL A 183 -21.47 -19.91 1.25
CA VAL A 183 -22.21 -21.04 1.87
C VAL A 183 -21.63 -21.48 3.22
N ALA A 184 -20.60 -20.78 3.73
CA ALA A 184 -19.89 -21.14 4.96
C ALA A 184 -20.60 -20.61 6.21
N ASP A 185 -20.81 -21.47 7.23
CA ASP A 185 -21.10 -20.99 8.59
C ASP A 185 -19.84 -20.35 9.21
N PHE A 186 -18.66 -20.92 8.89
CA PHE A 186 -17.35 -20.43 9.32
C PHE A 186 -16.23 -20.83 8.36
N THR A 187 -15.09 -20.16 8.47
CA THR A 187 -13.84 -20.50 7.77
C THR A 187 -12.63 -20.51 8.72
N TYR A 188 -11.51 -21.05 8.23
CA TYR A 188 -10.23 -21.09 8.92
C TYR A 188 -9.55 -19.72 8.84
N ILE A 189 -9.00 -19.26 9.95
CA ILE A 189 -8.15 -18.06 9.95
C ILE A 189 -6.70 -18.50 9.70
N GLU A 190 -6.03 -17.88 8.73
CA GLU A 190 -4.64 -18.21 8.46
C GLU A 190 -3.74 -17.88 9.66
N LEU A 191 -2.69 -18.69 9.84
CA LEU A 191 -1.81 -18.68 11.01
C LEU A 191 -2.50 -18.98 12.35
N SER A 192 -3.76 -19.45 12.35
CA SER A 192 -4.37 -20.17 13.47
C SER A 192 -3.53 -21.38 13.87
N THR A 193 -3.47 -21.69 15.17
CA THR A 193 -2.79 -22.90 15.66
C THR A 193 -3.72 -24.11 15.77
N ARG A 194 -3.13 -25.27 16.09
CA ARG A 194 -3.81 -26.57 16.24
C ARG A 194 -4.75 -26.55 17.44
N ALA A 195 -5.92 -27.18 17.31
CA ALA A 195 -6.85 -27.39 18.43
C ALA A 195 -7.40 -28.82 18.45
N ASN A 196 -7.72 -29.31 19.65
CA ASN A 196 -8.36 -30.61 19.88
C ASN A 196 -9.28 -30.56 21.12
N PHE A 197 -10.23 -29.63 21.11
CA PHE A 197 -11.19 -29.45 22.21
C PHE A 197 -12.32 -30.47 22.06
N MET A 198 -12.06 -31.70 22.51
CA MET A 198 -13.03 -32.81 22.51
C MET A 198 -14.14 -32.65 23.58
N ALA A 199 -13.93 -31.78 24.57
CA ALA A 199 -14.95 -31.35 25.52
C ALA A 199 -15.43 -29.92 25.17
N PHE A 200 -16.68 -29.59 25.50
CA PHE A 200 -17.19 -28.23 25.32
C PHE A 200 -16.46 -27.25 26.25
N VAL A 201 -15.67 -26.35 25.67
CA VAL A 201 -15.02 -25.24 26.36
C VAL A 201 -15.99 -24.06 26.40
N GLY A 202 -16.19 -23.48 27.58
CA GLY A 202 -17.10 -22.35 27.76
C GLY A 202 -16.67 -21.11 26.96
N ILE A 203 -17.65 -20.34 26.47
CA ILE A 203 -17.41 -19.07 25.76
C ILE A 203 -17.27 -17.91 26.75
N SER A 204 -16.47 -16.91 26.39
CA SER A 204 -16.52 -15.56 26.96
C SER A 204 -16.70 -14.55 25.83
N VAL A 205 -17.81 -13.82 25.83
CA VAL A 205 -18.04 -12.74 24.86
C VAL A 205 -17.20 -11.54 25.27
N ILE A 206 -16.38 -11.03 24.35
CA ILE A 206 -15.55 -9.85 24.59
C ILE A 206 -16.40 -8.59 24.31
N PRO A 207 -16.56 -7.68 25.30
CA PRO A 207 -17.20 -6.37 25.13
C PRO A 207 -16.77 -5.58 23.91
N ASN A 208 -17.68 -4.70 23.46
CA ASN A 208 -17.51 -3.81 22.32
C ASN A 208 -17.07 -4.58 21.06
N VAL A 209 -15.78 -4.48 20.74
CA VAL A 209 -15.12 -5.14 19.61
C VAL A 209 -13.73 -5.69 19.97
N GLY A 210 -13.36 -5.77 21.25
CA GLY A 210 -12.08 -6.33 21.70
C GLY A 210 -10.83 -5.57 21.22
N CYS A 211 -10.90 -4.25 21.07
CA CYS A 211 -9.82 -3.41 20.53
C CYS A 211 -8.97 -2.72 21.62
N SER A 212 -9.35 -2.85 22.89
CA SER A 212 -8.65 -2.25 24.04
C SER A 212 -8.48 -3.27 25.16
N ASN A 213 -7.44 -3.13 25.99
CA ASN A 213 -7.24 -3.98 27.19
C ASN A 213 -8.46 -3.95 28.13
N ASP A 214 -9.22 -2.86 28.14
CA ASP A 214 -10.44 -2.71 28.93
C ASP A 214 -11.55 -3.63 28.41
N ASP A 215 -11.66 -3.87 27.10
CA ASP A 215 -12.64 -4.83 26.56
C ASP A 215 -12.37 -6.24 27.11
N TRP A 216 -11.10 -6.66 27.14
CA TRP A 216 -10.72 -8.01 27.57
C TRP A 216 -10.79 -8.20 29.08
N SER A 217 -10.40 -7.19 29.87
CA SER A 217 -10.50 -7.24 31.33
C SER A 217 -11.93 -7.15 31.86
N ASN A 218 -12.84 -6.51 31.12
CA ASN A 218 -14.28 -6.46 31.44
C ASN A 218 -15.08 -7.64 30.85
N ALA A 219 -14.43 -8.63 30.22
CA ALA A 219 -15.10 -9.84 29.75
C ALA A 219 -15.71 -10.63 30.94
N ASN A 220 -17.02 -10.91 30.86
CA ASN A 220 -17.74 -11.64 31.89
C ASN A 220 -18.51 -12.83 31.25
N PRO A 221 -18.19 -14.09 31.62
CA PRO A 221 -17.12 -14.52 32.54
C PRO A 221 -15.71 -14.20 32.00
N PRO A 222 -14.68 -14.07 32.87
CA PRO A 222 -13.30 -13.81 32.46
C PRO A 222 -12.78 -14.83 31.44
N VAL A 223 -12.06 -14.37 30.43
CA VAL A 223 -11.69 -15.15 29.23
C VAL A 223 -10.60 -16.21 29.45
N ALA A 224 -9.84 -16.14 30.55
CA ALA A 224 -8.73 -17.06 30.80
C ALA A 224 -9.17 -18.53 30.81
N GLY A 225 -8.57 -19.36 29.95
CA GLY A 225 -8.93 -20.77 29.75
C GLY A 225 -10.26 -21.01 29.01
N ARG A 226 -10.92 -19.97 28.51
CA ARG A 226 -12.20 -20.02 27.78
C ARG A 226 -12.00 -19.64 26.32
N VAL A 227 -13.01 -19.88 25.48
CA VAL A 227 -12.99 -19.43 24.08
C VAL A 227 -13.47 -17.99 24.02
N ALA A 228 -12.61 -17.08 23.56
CA ALA A 228 -12.97 -15.69 23.31
C ALA A 228 -13.89 -15.61 22.08
N LEU A 229 -15.05 -14.96 22.20
CA LEU A 229 -15.93 -14.64 21.08
C LEU A 229 -15.92 -13.13 20.84
N VAL A 230 -15.40 -12.70 19.70
CA VAL A 230 -15.07 -11.29 19.40
C VAL A 230 -15.76 -10.84 18.13
N LYS A 231 -16.50 -9.73 18.19
CA LYS A 231 -17.11 -9.13 17.00
C LYS A 231 -16.04 -8.45 16.14
N ARG A 232 -16.20 -8.48 14.81
CA ARG A 232 -15.49 -7.61 13.87
C ARG A 232 -15.68 -6.14 14.29
N GLY A 233 -14.67 -5.31 14.07
CA GLY A 233 -14.68 -3.92 14.54
C GLY A 233 -13.76 -3.04 13.74
N VAL A 234 -13.09 -2.11 14.43
CA VAL A 234 -12.25 -1.05 13.84
C VAL A 234 -10.74 -1.29 14.01
N CYS A 235 -10.34 -2.31 14.77
CA CYS A 235 -8.94 -2.71 14.98
C CYS A 235 -8.63 -4.01 14.24
N ALA A 236 -7.35 -4.23 14.00
CA ALA A 236 -6.83 -5.38 13.29
C ALA A 236 -7.26 -6.71 13.93
N PHE A 237 -7.43 -7.74 13.10
CA PHE A 237 -7.73 -9.07 13.61
C PHE A 237 -6.56 -9.66 14.42
N SER A 238 -5.33 -9.41 13.99
CA SER A 238 -4.10 -9.75 14.71
C SER A 238 -4.03 -9.14 16.11
N ASP A 239 -4.39 -7.86 16.28
CA ASP A 239 -4.48 -7.22 17.61
C ASP A 239 -5.44 -7.98 18.54
N LYS A 240 -6.60 -8.42 18.02
CA LYS A 240 -7.54 -9.26 18.79
C LYS A 240 -6.90 -10.61 19.18
N GLY A 241 -6.12 -11.21 18.30
CA GLY A 241 -5.36 -12.44 18.57
C GLY A 241 -4.28 -12.25 19.65
N VAL A 242 -3.53 -11.15 19.58
CA VAL A 242 -2.52 -10.76 20.57
C VAL A 242 -3.17 -10.49 21.94
N LEU A 243 -4.25 -9.72 21.99
CA LEU A 243 -4.97 -9.43 23.23
C LEU A 243 -5.63 -10.69 23.82
N ALA A 244 -6.17 -11.59 22.99
CA ALA A 244 -6.65 -12.89 23.43
C ALA A 244 -5.53 -13.74 24.08
N ALA A 245 -4.35 -13.78 23.48
CA ALA A 245 -3.20 -14.51 24.01
C ALA A 245 -2.71 -13.90 25.34
N GLN A 246 -2.61 -12.56 25.42
CA GLN A 246 -2.24 -11.84 26.64
C GLN A 246 -3.23 -12.10 27.80
N ASN A 247 -4.51 -12.29 27.49
CA ASN A 247 -5.56 -12.62 28.47
C ASN A 247 -5.76 -14.14 28.67
N ASN A 248 -4.85 -14.97 28.16
CA ASN A 248 -4.85 -16.44 28.32
C ASN A 248 -6.12 -17.13 27.79
N ALA A 249 -6.73 -16.62 26.71
CA ALA A 249 -7.81 -17.31 26.02
C ALA A 249 -7.34 -18.68 25.50
N ALA A 250 -8.22 -19.69 25.52
CA ALA A 250 -7.92 -21.02 24.97
C ALA A 250 -7.96 -21.03 23.43
N ALA A 251 -8.85 -20.24 22.84
CA ALA A 251 -8.99 -20.00 21.40
C ALA A 251 -9.74 -18.68 21.18
N ILE A 252 -9.70 -18.17 19.95
CA ILE A 252 -10.46 -16.98 19.53
C ILE A 252 -11.41 -17.31 18.36
N LEU A 253 -12.69 -17.00 18.53
CA LEU A 253 -13.68 -17.02 17.46
C LEU A 253 -14.01 -15.56 17.12
N ILE A 254 -13.65 -15.14 15.91
CA ILE A 254 -13.99 -13.81 15.39
C ILE A 254 -15.25 -13.95 14.55
N TYR A 255 -16.22 -13.05 14.64
CA TYR A 255 -17.42 -13.10 13.80
C TYR A 255 -17.71 -11.77 13.11
N ASN A 256 -18.26 -11.84 11.89
CA ASN A 256 -18.66 -10.64 11.15
C ASN A 256 -19.77 -9.88 11.90
N ASP A 257 -19.96 -8.59 11.61
CA ASP A 257 -20.82 -7.71 12.43
C ASP A 257 -22.25 -7.51 11.89
N GLY A 258 -22.54 -7.95 10.66
CA GLY A 258 -23.86 -7.85 10.03
C GLY A 258 -24.28 -6.44 9.63
N VAL A 259 -23.39 -5.44 9.66
CA VAL A 259 -23.73 -4.03 9.43
C VAL A 259 -24.13 -3.76 7.96
N THR A 260 -23.56 -4.51 7.02
CA THR A 260 -23.87 -4.47 5.59
C THR A 260 -23.99 -5.89 5.03
N PRO A 261 -24.62 -6.11 3.85
CA PRO A 261 -24.82 -7.46 3.29
C PRO A 261 -23.53 -8.26 3.06
N ASP A 262 -22.44 -7.58 2.71
CA ASP A 262 -21.09 -8.14 2.57
C ASP A 262 -20.43 -8.47 3.92
N ARG A 263 -20.92 -7.88 5.03
CA ARG A 263 -20.47 -8.14 6.41
C ARG A 263 -21.31 -9.19 7.14
N VAL A 264 -22.00 -10.08 6.40
CA VAL A 264 -22.78 -11.20 6.97
C VAL A 264 -22.01 -12.52 6.97
N GLN A 265 -21.36 -12.87 5.87
CA GLN A 265 -20.66 -14.16 5.71
C GLN A 265 -19.28 -14.18 6.39
N PRO A 266 -18.63 -15.34 6.59
CA PRO A 266 -17.25 -15.38 7.03
C PRO A 266 -16.33 -14.71 6.00
N MET A 267 -15.17 -14.22 6.42
CA MET A 267 -14.14 -13.68 5.52
C MET A 267 -12.79 -14.37 5.75
N ALA A 268 -12.01 -14.50 4.68
CA ALA A 268 -10.63 -14.96 4.75
C ALA A 268 -9.77 -13.85 5.40
N ILE A 269 -9.11 -14.18 6.51
CA ILE A 269 -8.22 -13.30 7.27
C ILE A 269 -7.03 -14.10 7.82
N ASN A 270 -6.09 -13.40 8.43
CA ASN A 270 -4.84 -13.95 8.97
C ASN A 270 -4.47 -13.17 10.26
N LEU A 271 -3.99 -13.87 11.31
CA LEU A 271 -3.67 -13.27 12.63
C LEU A 271 -2.20 -12.83 12.82
N GLY A 272 -1.36 -12.91 11.80
CA GLY A 272 0.06 -12.56 11.87
C GLY A 272 0.96 -13.71 12.33
N GLN A 273 2.26 -13.58 12.02
CA GLN A 273 3.28 -14.59 12.35
C GLN A 273 3.56 -14.71 13.85
N GLU A 274 3.04 -13.83 14.69
CA GLU A 274 3.17 -13.94 16.15
C GLU A 274 1.96 -14.67 16.81
N ASN A 275 0.93 -15.06 16.05
CA ASN A 275 -0.23 -15.75 16.63
C ASN A 275 0.12 -17.14 17.21
N VAL A 276 -0.39 -17.38 18.41
CA VAL A 276 -0.22 -18.64 19.19
C VAL A 276 -1.55 -19.36 19.47
N LEU A 277 -2.70 -18.78 19.12
CA LEU A 277 -4.01 -19.31 19.45
C LEU A 277 -4.70 -20.03 18.28
N PRO A 278 -5.53 -21.05 18.56
CA PRO A 278 -6.49 -21.57 17.60
C PRO A 278 -7.54 -20.51 17.29
N ALA A 279 -7.85 -20.34 16.02
CA ALA A 279 -8.71 -19.26 15.54
C ALA A 279 -9.59 -19.68 14.35
N LEU A 280 -10.87 -19.29 14.39
CA LEU A 280 -11.82 -19.42 13.27
C LEU A 280 -12.61 -18.12 13.08
N PHE A 281 -13.02 -17.86 11.83
CA PHE A 281 -13.88 -16.73 11.50
C PHE A 281 -15.30 -17.23 11.20
N LEU A 282 -16.29 -16.68 11.90
CA LEU A 282 -17.70 -17.08 11.83
C LEU A 282 -18.53 -16.08 11.02
N SER A 283 -19.63 -16.56 10.43
CA SER A 283 -20.68 -15.68 9.92
C SER A 283 -21.35 -14.91 11.07
N PHE A 284 -21.92 -13.73 10.76
CA PHE A 284 -22.65 -12.93 11.74
C PHE A 284 -23.78 -13.73 12.43
N PRO A 285 -24.65 -14.48 11.72
CA PRO A 285 -25.73 -15.25 12.37
C PRO A 285 -25.21 -16.30 13.35
N VAL A 286 -24.08 -16.94 13.05
CA VAL A 286 -23.46 -17.95 13.93
C VAL A 286 -22.85 -17.28 15.16
N GLY A 287 -22.03 -16.25 14.97
CA GLY A 287 -21.38 -15.56 16.07
C GLY A 287 -22.35 -14.81 16.99
N GLN A 288 -23.38 -14.16 16.43
CA GLN A 288 -24.39 -13.47 17.24
C GLN A 288 -25.22 -14.46 18.06
N ALA A 289 -25.65 -15.59 17.49
CA ALA A 289 -26.38 -16.61 18.25
C ALA A 289 -25.55 -17.23 19.39
N LEU A 290 -24.24 -17.38 19.21
CA LEU A 290 -23.33 -17.81 20.28
C LEU A 290 -23.11 -16.73 21.33
N ALA A 291 -23.08 -15.45 20.94
CA ALA A 291 -22.95 -14.32 21.84
C ALA A 291 -24.20 -14.14 22.72
N ASP A 292 -25.38 -14.17 22.10
CA ASP A 292 -26.67 -14.05 22.80
C ASP A 292 -26.82 -15.17 23.84
N ALA A 293 -26.51 -16.41 23.46
CA ALA A 293 -26.56 -17.55 24.37
C ALA A 293 -25.52 -17.42 25.51
N ALA A 294 -24.26 -17.09 25.19
CA ALA A 294 -23.21 -16.96 26.20
C ALA A 294 -23.39 -15.77 27.16
N GLN A 295 -24.21 -14.77 26.80
CA GLN A 295 -24.59 -13.65 27.68
C GLN A 295 -25.85 -13.92 28.51
N ASP A 296 -26.72 -14.84 28.09
CA ASP A 296 -27.85 -15.31 28.90
C ASP A 296 -27.36 -16.23 30.03
N SER A 297 -27.40 -15.71 31.26
CA SER A 297 -26.99 -16.40 32.49
C SER A 297 -27.82 -17.63 32.84
N SER A 298 -28.96 -17.86 32.16
CA SER A 298 -29.75 -19.08 32.26
C SER A 298 -29.25 -20.21 31.35
N THR A 299 -28.29 -19.94 30.44
CA THR A 299 -27.74 -20.97 29.55
C THR A 299 -26.35 -21.45 29.98
N ASN A 300 -26.07 -22.72 29.71
CA ASN A 300 -24.71 -23.25 29.65
C ASN A 300 -24.29 -23.37 28.18
N THR A 301 -23.39 -22.48 27.75
CA THR A 301 -22.93 -22.37 26.36
C THR A 301 -21.42 -22.63 26.24
N GLY A 302 -21.05 -23.52 25.31
CA GLY A 302 -19.66 -23.88 25.02
C GLY A 302 -19.45 -24.45 23.61
N VAL A 303 -18.19 -24.63 23.21
CA VAL A 303 -17.81 -25.15 21.89
C VAL A 303 -16.78 -26.28 21.96
N GLN A 304 -16.91 -27.26 21.07
CA GLN A 304 -15.84 -28.15 20.65
C GLN A 304 -15.20 -27.57 19.39
N LEU A 305 -13.87 -27.66 19.32
CA LEU A 305 -13.04 -27.08 18.25
C LEU A 305 -11.90 -28.05 17.92
N VAL A 306 -11.83 -28.50 16.67
CA VAL A 306 -10.72 -29.30 16.16
C VAL A 306 -10.12 -28.61 14.94
N ILE A 307 -8.82 -28.33 15.00
CA ILE A 307 -8.03 -27.77 13.89
C ILE A 307 -6.80 -28.64 13.72
N ASN A 308 -6.78 -29.44 12.64
CA ASN A 308 -5.66 -30.30 12.30
C ASN A 308 -4.81 -29.62 11.22
N LEU A 309 -3.52 -29.45 11.49
CA LEU A 309 -2.58 -28.82 10.55
C LEU A 309 -1.51 -29.81 10.06
N VAL A 310 -0.91 -29.49 8.92
CA VAL A 310 0.41 -29.98 8.50
C VAL A 310 1.35 -28.79 8.58
N ASP A 311 2.44 -28.93 9.33
CA ASP A 311 3.48 -27.90 9.37
C ASP A 311 4.27 -28.02 8.07
N LEU A 312 4.27 -26.96 7.27
CA LEU A 312 5.05 -26.92 6.03
C LEU A 312 6.50 -26.51 6.36
N PRO A 313 7.50 -26.96 5.57
CA PRO A 313 8.90 -26.59 5.82
C PRO A 313 9.08 -25.07 5.84
N LEU A 314 9.79 -24.57 6.87
CA LEU A 314 10.18 -23.17 6.94
C LEU A 314 10.93 -22.79 5.67
N SER A 315 10.29 -21.96 4.85
CA SER A 315 10.84 -21.54 3.57
C SER A 315 11.48 -20.17 3.75
N PRO A 316 12.76 -19.99 3.36
CA PRO A 316 13.43 -18.70 3.48
C PRO A 316 12.85 -17.70 2.47
N VAL A 317 12.29 -16.62 2.97
CA VAL A 317 11.88 -15.43 2.19
C VAL A 317 13.02 -14.43 2.23
N GLY A 318 13.25 -13.70 1.14
CA GLY A 318 14.44 -12.86 0.96
C GLY A 318 14.09 -11.38 0.77
N ASN A 319 14.67 -10.52 1.59
CA ASN A 319 14.82 -9.12 1.24
C ASN A 319 16.11 -8.92 0.44
N ILE A 320 16.09 -8.00 -0.53
CA ILE A 320 17.28 -7.48 -1.20
C ILE A 320 17.42 -6.02 -0.81
N CYS A 321 18.62 -5.56 -0.47
CA CYS A 321 18.91 -4.13 -0.36
C CYS A 321 20.17 -3.77 -1.14
N ALA A 322 20.23 -2.58 -1.72
CA ALA A 322 21.35 -2.06 -2.49
C ALA A 322 21.70 -0.64 -2.02
N ASP A 323 22.87 -0.52 -1.40
CA ASP A 323 23.36 0.75 -0.87
C ASP A 323 24.24 1.50 -1.88
N THR A 324 24.06 2.82 -1.97
CA THR A 324 24.99 3.67 -2.72
C THR A 324 26.41 3.58 -2.15
N PRO A 325 27.46 3.56 -3.01
CA PRO A 325 28.87 3.46 -2.58
C PRO A 325 29.40 4.74 -1.93
N THR A 326 28.57 5.78 -1.84
CA THR A 326 28.87 7.10 -1.27
C THR A 326 27.66 7.61 -0.50
N GLY A 327 27.90 8.56 0.40
CA GLY A 327 26.91 9.12 1.32
C GLY A 327 27.15 8.66 2.75
N ASP A 328 26.71 9.46 3.70
CA ASP A 328 26.81 9.16 5.14
C ASP A 328 25.90 7.99 5.51
N ALA A 329 26.49 6.87 5.94
CA ALA A 329 25.74 5.69 6.35
C ALA A 329 24.92 5.91 7.63
N THR A 330 25.27 6.89 8.48
CA THR A 330 24.47 7.29 9.65
C THR A 330 23.20 8.07 9.29
N GLN A 331 23.03 8.42 8.01
CA GLN A 331 21.91 9.22 7.51
C GLN A 331 21.42 8.66 6.18
N THR A 332 20.49 7.71 6.26
CA THR A 332 20.07 6.89 5.13
C THR A 332 18.64 7.20 4.69
N ILE A 333 18.46 7.43 3.39
CA ILE A 333 17.16 7.44 2.72
C ILE A 333 16.89 6.01 2.26
N VAL A 334 15.89 5.35 2.86
CA VAL A 334 15.44 4.02 2.43
C VAL A 334 14.34 4.20 1.39
N ILE A 335 14.44 3.48 0.27
CA ILE A 335 13.40 3.35 -0.74
C ILE A 335 12.93 1.90 -0.74
N GLY A 336 11.63 1.67 -0.60
CA GLY A 336 11.02 0.35 -0.47
C GLY A 336 9.98 0.06 -1.56
N SER A 337 9.88 -1.21 -1.92
CA SER A 337 8.80 -1.82 -2.71
C SER A 337 8.85 -3.33 -2.44
N HIS A 338 7.75 -4.08 -2.49
CA HIS A 338 7.83 -5.54 -2.34
C HIS A 338 8.05 -6.27 -3.68
N SER A 339 8.56 -7.49 -3.56
CA SER A 339 9.07 -8.32 -4.66
C SER A 339 8.30 -9.60 -4.88
N ASP A 340 7.37 -9.96 -4.00
CA ASP A 340 6.40 -11.01 -4.21
C ASP A 340 5.21 -10.54 -5.07
N SER A 341 4.26 -11.45 -5.24
CA SER A 341 2.89 -11.20 -5.69
C SER A 341 1.98 -12.15 -4.91
N VAL A 342 0.67 -11.98 -4.97
CA VAL A 342 -0.22 -13.04 -4.55
C VAL A 342 -0.21 -14.26 -5.49
N PRO A 343 -0.63 -15.46 -5.04
CA PRO A 343 -0.64 -16.66 -5.89
C PRO A 343 -1.61 -16.64 -7.10
N ALA A 344 -2.63 -15.77 -7.11
CA ALA A 344 -3.70 -15.78 -8.13
C ALA A 344 -3.27 -15.13 -9.44
N GLY A 345 -2.23 -14.29 -9.42
CA GLY A 345 -1.87 -13.51 -10.59
C GLY A 345 -0.40 -13.10 -10.68
N PRO A 346 0.02 -12.56 -11.84
CA PRO A 346 1.42 -12.28 -12.11
C PRO A 346 2.04 -11.16 -11.26
N GLY A 347 1.21 -10.29 -10.67
CA GLY A 347 1.62 -9.21 -9.79
C GLY A 347 2.53 -8.21 -10.49
N ILE A 348 2.02 -7.56 -11.53
CA ILE A 348 2.80 -6.69 -12.42
C ILE A 348 2.54 -5.22 -12.14
N ASN A 349 1.31 -4.82 -11.87
CA ASN A 349 1.10 -3.59 -11.11
C ASN A 349 1.49 -3.82 -9.66
N ASP A 350 1.09 -4.97 -9.10
CA ASP A 350 1.12 -5.26 -7.67
C ASP A 350 2.09 -6.41 -7.28
N ASN A 351 3.32 -6.14 -6.85
CA ASN A 351 4.02 -4.86 -6.90
C ASN A 351 5.25 -4.93 -7.83
N GLY A 352 5.05 -5.54 -9.00
CA GLY A 352 6.01 -5.47 -10.09
C GLY A 352 6.36 -4.01 -10.45
N SER A 353 5.38 -3.09 -10.39
CA SER A 353 5.55 -1.68 -10.80
C SER A 353 6.46 -0.90 -9.87
N GLY A 354 6.24 -0.97 -8.55
CA GLY A 354 7.15 -0.41 -7.55
C GLY A 354 8.51 -1.11 -7.58
N SER A 355 8.56 -2.45 -7.68
CA SER A 355 9.81 -3.20 -7.84
C SER A 355 10.64 -2.74 -9.04
N ALA A 356 10.01 -2.52 -10.19
CA ALA A 356 10.65 -2.08 -11.42
C ALA A 356 11.04 -0.59 -11.38
N ALA A 357 10.20 0.26 -10.79
CA ALA A 357 10.50 1.67 -10.54
C ALA A 357 11.75 1.81 -9.67
N ASN A 358 11.77 1.12 -8.53
CA ASN A 358 12.88 1.08 -7.58
C ASN A 358 14.19 0.64 -8.26
N LEU A 359 14.13 -0.41 -9.09
CA LEU A 359 15.28 -0.91 -9.86
C LEU A 359 15.75 0.10 -10.93
N GLY A 360 14.81 0.74 -11.63
CA GLY A 360 15.09 1.81 -12.58
C GLY A 360 15.75 3.03 -11.93
N LEU A 361 15.29 3.44 -10.76
CA LEU A 361 15.87 4.54 -9.97
C LEU A 361 17.31 4.24 -9.54
N ALA A 362 17.56 3.04 -9.00
CA ALA A 362 18.90 2.60 -8.60
C ALA A 362 19.88 2.62 -9.79
N ILE A 363 19.47 2.09 -10.94
CA ILE A 363 20.29 2.06 -12.17
C ILE A 363 20.51 3.45 -12.75
N ALA A 364 19.48 4.31 -12.77
CA ALA A 364 19.61 5.69 -13.25
C ALA A 364 20.57 6.49 -12.35
N LEU A 365 20.44 6.37 -11.02
CA LEU A 365 21.35 7.02 -10.08
C LEU A 365 22.78 6.51 -10.21
N ALA A 366 23.00 5.19 -10.36
CA ALA A 366 24.33 4.63 -10.57
C ALA A 366 24.99 5.16 -11.85
N LYS A 367 24.24 5.29 -12.95
CA LYS A 367 24.73 5.89 -14.21
C LYS A 367 25.09 7.37 -14.04
N LEU A 368 24.25 8.16 -13.35
CA LEU A 368 24.58 9.55 -13.04
C LEU A 368 25.82 9.65 -12.15
N PHE A 369 25.96 8.78 -11.15
CA PHE A 369 27.15 8.71 -10.29
C PHE A 369 28.44 8.38 -11.05
N GLN A 370 28.40 7.70 -12.19
CA GLN A 370 29.58 7.48 -13.04
C GLN A 370 30.03 8.76 -13.78
N THR A 371 29.18 9.78 -13.90
CA THR A 371 29.56 11.08 -14.47
C THR A 371 30.33 11.94 -13.47
N SER A 372 31.29 12.71 -13.97
CA SER A 372 32.08 13.66 -13.17
C SER A 372 31.34 14.94 -12.80
N THR A 373 30.29 15.30 -13.55
CA THR A 373 29.51 16.52 -13.37
C THR A 373 28.35 16.37 -12.40
N TYR A 374 27.90 15.13 -12.12
CA TYR A 374 26.79 14.88 -11.22
C TYR A 374 27.29 14.71 -9.77
N PRO A 375 26.82 15.55 -8.82
CA PRO A 375 27.26 15.51 -7.43
C PRO A 375 26.86 14.19 -6.78
N LYS A 376 27.74 13.68 -5.92
CA LYS A 376 27.43 12.53 -5.06
C LYS A 376 26.60 13.02 -3.88
N TYR A 377 25.62 12.22 -3.49
CA TYR A 377 24.69 12.60 -2.42
C TYR A 377 25.39 12.60 -1.06
N LYS A 378 24.97 13.54 -0.19
CA LYS A 378 25.46 13.66 1.19
C LYS A 378 25.01 12.49 2.06
N TYR A 379 23.79 12.02 1.82
CA TYR A 379 23.12 10.94 2.54
C TYR A 379 23.27 9.63 1.76
N ARG A 380 23.41 8.48 2.46
CA ARG A 380 23.37 7.18 1.79
C ARG A 380 21.94 6.91 1.28
N VAL A 381 21.80 6.29 0.12
CA VAL A 381 20.51 5.80 -0.39
C VAL A 381 20.53 4.28 -0.36
N ARG A 382 19.50 3.69 0.23
CA ARG A 382 19.29 2.25 0.38
C ARG A 382 18.03 1.86 -0.38
N PHE A 383 18.20 1.24 -1.54
CA PHE A 383 17.08 0.71 -2.33
C PHE A 383 16.79 -0.72 -1.88
N CYS A 384 15.60 -1.02 -1.39
CA CYS A 384 15.23 -2.33 -0.87
C CYS A 384 13.99 -2.91 -1.54
N TRP A 385 14.03 -4.22 -1.72
CA TRP A 385 12.94 -5.06 -2.18
C TRP A 385 12.54 -6.00 -1.05
N TRP A 386 11.35 -5.79 -0.52
CA TRP A 386 10.80 -6.57 0.58
C TRP A 386 10.20 -7.88 0.06
N GLY A 387 10.17 -8.92 0.87
CA GLY A 387 9.46 -10.16 0.57
C GLY A 387 8.38 -10.47 1.59
N ALA A 388 7.34 -11.21 1.20
CA ALA A 388 6.22 -11.56 2.08
C ALA A 388 5.47 -10.33 2.61
N GLU A 389 5.32 -9.31 1.76
CA GLU A 389 4.41 -8.19 2.01
C GLU A 389 2.96 -8.71 2.06
N GLU A 390 2.63 -9.49 1.03
CA GLU A 390 1.30 -10.04 0.69
C GLU A 390 0.68 -10.94 1.77
N ILE A 391 1.48 -11.33 2.76
CA ILE A 391 1.10 -12.18 3.89
C ILE A 391 1.41 -11.53 5.26
N GLY A 392 1.64 -10.21 5.28
CA GLY A 392 1.74 -9.39 6.50
C GLY A 392 3.00 -8.55 6.66
N LEU A 393 3.49 -7.86 5.64
CA LEU A 393 4.65 -6.94 5.71
C LEU A 393 5.95 -7.60 6.20
N LEU A 394 6.07 -8.93 6.11
CA LEU A 394 7.04 -9.69 6.91
C LEU A 394 8.50 -9.32 6.57
N GLY A 395 8.77 -8.90 5.33
CA GLY A 395 10.07 -8.45 4.89
C GLY A 395 10.51 -7.12 5.48
N SER A 396 9.70 -6.07 5.35
CA SER A 396 9.99 -4.76 5.97
C SER A 396 9.96 -4.86 7.49
N ASP A 397 9.06 -5.67 8.05
CA ASP A 397 8.98 -5.97 9.47
C ASP A 397 10.26 -6.61 10.01
N TYR A 398 10.74 -7.66 9.34
CA TYR A 398 12.00 -8.30 9.66
C TYR A 398 13.18 -7.32 9.53
N HIS A 399 13.24 -6.51 8.47
CA HIS A 399 14.29 -5.53 8.29
C HIS A 399 14.33 -4.49 9.42
N VAL A 400 13.18 -3.96 9.84
CA VAL A 400 13.07 -3.02 10.96
C VAL A 400 13.42 -3.72 12.29
N LYS A 401 12.93 -4.95 12.53
CA LYS A 401 13.31 -5.77 13.70
C LYS A 401 14.82 -6.02 13.79
N GLN A 402 15.49 -6.30 12.67
CA GLN A 402 16.96 -6.42 12.63
C GLN A 402 17.63 -5.06 12.92
N ALA A 403 17.17 -3.98 12.28
CA ALA A 403 17.76 -2.67 12.44
C ALA A 403 17.67 -2.11 13.87
N LYS A 404 16.61 -2.45 14.62
CA LYS A 404 16.49 -2.13 16.06
C LYS A 404 17.58 -2.77 16.92
N ASN A 405 18.05 -3.95 16.53
CA ASN A 405 19.02 -4.75 17.29
C ASN A 405 20.45 -4.63 16.76
N ALA A 406 20.65 -4.03 15.58
CA ALA A 406 21.95 -3.86 14.96
C ALA A 406 22.84 -2.88 15.76
N THR A 407 24.15 -3.14 15.76
CA THR A 407 25.17 -2.24 16.32
C THR A 407 26.05 -1.59 15.25
N ASP A 408 26.13 -2.20 14.06
CA ASP A 408 26.95 -1.76 12.94
C ASP A 408 26.38 -0.47 12.31
N VAL A 409 27.24 0.52 12.11
CA VAL A 409 26.87 1.82 11.52
C VAL A 409 26.31 1.60 10.10
N GLY A 410 25.10 2.09 9.87
CA GLY A 410 24.36 1.90 8.64
C GLY A 410 23.36 0.74 8.68
N GLU A 411 23.40 -0.13 9.68
CA GLU A 411 22.34 -1.15 9.87
C GLU A 411 21.40 -0.80 11.01
N ARG A 412 21.71 0.22 11.83
CA ARG A 412 20.90 0.62 12.98
C ARG A 412 19.67 1.39 12.53
N LEU A 413 18.54 1.16 13.19
CA LEU A 413 17.28 1.90 12.95
C LEU A 413 17.47 3.42 13.05
N GLN A 414 18.30 3.89 13.98
CA GLN A 414 18.61 5.31 14.13
C GLN A 414 19.37 5.91 12.92
N ASP A 415 19.99 5.10 12.08
CA ASP A 415 20.70 5.56 10.89
C ASP A 415 19.75 5.81 9.69
N TYR A 416 18.50 5.34 9.78
CA TYR A 416 17.48 5.55 8.75
C TYR A 416 16.73 6.85 9.03
N LEU A 417 16.64 7.75 8.04
CA LEU A 417 15.93 9.03 8.18
C LEU A 417 14.51 8.97 7.63
N ILE A 418 14.32 8.25 6.51
CA ILE A 418 13.11 8.21 5.69
C ILE A 418 12.89 6.79 5.16
N ASN A 419 11.64 6.34 5.08
CA ASN A 419 11.18 5.31 4.16
C ASN A 419 10.32 5.94 3.04
N LEU A 420 10.72 5.79 1.78
CA LEU A 420 9.90 6.13 0.61
C LEU A 420 9.32 4.84 0.04
N ASN A 421 8.03 4.64 0.19
CA ASN A 421 7.34 3.43 -0.25
C ASN A 421 6.76 3.59 -1.65
N TYR A 422 7.03 2.62 -2.52
CA TYR A 422 6.52 2.58 -3.88
C TYR A 422 5.75 1.29 -4.10
N ASP A 423 4.44 1.46 -4.21
CA ASP A 423 3.48 0.40 -4.34
C ASP A 423 2.43 0.75 -5.39
N MET A 424 1.97 -0.24 -6.17
CA MET A 424 1.05 -0.11 -7.31
C MET A 424 1.15 1.25 -8.01
N LEU A 425 2.23 1.46 -8.78
CA LEU A 425 2.53 2.73 -9.46
C LEU A 425 1.95 2.83 -10.89
N GLY A 426 1.21 1.83 -11.37
CA GLY A 426 0.78 1.73 -12.78
C GLY A 426 -0.68 1.33 -13.02
N SER A 427 -1.59 1.53 -12.07
CA SER A 427 -2.99 1.06 -12.16
C SER A 427 -3.73 1.57 -13.41
N PRO A 428 -4.59 0.75 -14.04
CA PRO A 428 -5.23 1.09 -15.32
C PRO A 428 -6.13 2.32 -15.23
N ASN A 429 -6.88 2.45 -14.13
CA ASN A 429 -7.83 3.53 -13.85
C ASN A 429 -7.24 4.52 -12.81
N TYR A 430 -5.92 4.68 -12.79
CA TYR A 430 -5.10 5.44 -11.83
C TYR A 430 -5.65 6.75 -11.26
N ILE A 431 -5.20 7.06 -10.06
CA ILE A 431 -4.95 8.43 -9.57
C ILE A 431 -3.45 8.71 -9.50
N PHE A 432 -3.06 9.97 -9.35
CA PHE A 432 -1.70 10.32 -8.91
C PHE A 432 -1.72 10.49 -7.38
N GLY A 433 -1.77 9.36 -6.67
CA GLY A 433 -1.88 9.32 -5.21
C GLY A 433 -0.55 9.60 -4.51
N ILE A 434 -0.62 10.42 -3.46
CA ILE A 434 0.48 10.77 -2.56
C ILE A 434 0.06 10.39 -1.15
N TYR A 435 0.87 9.60 -0.43
CA TYR A 435 0.56 9.31 0.97
C TYR A 435 0.54 10.60 1.81
N ASP A 436 -0.57 10.83 2.52
CA ASP A 436 -0.76 12.01 3.36
C ASP A 436 -0.24 11.77 4.78
N GLY A 437 0.83 12.48 5.17
CA GLY A 437 1.39 12.42 6.52
C GLY A 437 0.41 12.74 7.65
N GLN A 438 -0.72 13.41 7.36
CA GLN A 438 -1.77 13.70 8.34
C GLN A 438 -2.66 12.49 8.65
N THR A 439 -2.65 11.47 7.78
CA THR A 439 -3.44 10.24 7.90
C THR A 439 -2.69 9.11 8.61
N ALA A 440 -1.40 9.33 8.95
CA ALA A 440 -0.63 8.38 9.71
C ALA A 440 -1.28 8.12 11.09
N ASN A 441 -1.55 6.84 11.38
CA ASN A 441 -2.31 6.42 12.56
C ASN A 441 -1.74 6.96 13.88
N ASN A 442 -2.59 7.05 14.91
CA ASN A 442 -2.26 7.53 16.26
C ASN A 442 -1.07 6.85 16.95
N ASP A 443 -0.68 5.65 16.48
CA ASP A 443 0.47 4.88 16.99
C ASP A 443 1.80 5.24 16.31
N THR A 444 1.76 6.08 15.26
CA THR A 444 2.93 6.73 14.69
C THR A 444 3.49 7.73 15.70
N PRO A 445 4.76 7.61 16.13
CA PRO A 445 5.36 8.58 17.04
C PRO A 445 5.30 10.00 16.46
N SER A 446 4.76 10.94 17.22
CA SER A 446 4.40 12.29 16.75
C SER A 446 5.56 13.12 16.18
N HIS A 447 6.80 12.74 16.48
CA HIS A 447 8.00 13.36 15.91
C HIS A 447 8.24 13.03 14.42
N ALA A 448 7.65 11.96 13.89
CA ALA A 448 7.73 11.60 12.47
C ALA A 448 6.75 12.40 11.60
N LEU A 449 5.58 12.77 12.15
CA LEU A 449 4.49 13.42 11.40
C LEU A 449 4.92 14.71 10.66
N PRO A 450 5.73 15.63 11.23
CA PRO A 450 6.18 16.83 10.52
C PRO A 450 7.00 16.51 9.27
N GLY A 451 7.82 15.46 9.31
CA GLY A 451 8.63 15.03 8.17
C GLY A 451 7.76 14.39 7.08
N SER A 452 6.84 13.51 7.46
CA SER A 452 5.91 12.88 6.52
C SER A 452 5.07 13.94 5.79
N ASN A 453 4.52 14.91 6.52
CA ASN A 453 3.78 16.05 5.97
C ASN A 453 4.61 16.88 4.97
N LYS A 454 5.91 17.08 5.24
CA LYS A 454 6.81 17.79 4.32
C LYS A 454 7.09 16.98 3.06
N ILE A 455 7.20 15.65 3.14
CA ILE A 455 7.33 14.78 1.96
C ILE A 455 6.04 14.80 1.13
N THR A 456 4.86 14.70 1.76
CA THR A 456 3.55 14.85 1.10
C THR A 456 3.48 16.18 0.33
N ALA A 457 3.84 17.30 0.97
CA ALA A 457 3.85 18.62 0.34
C ALA A 457 4.85 18.70 -0.83
N LEU A 458 6.05 18.13 -0.68
CA LEU A 458 7.09 18.18 -1.71
C LEU A 458 6.75 17.31 -2.95
N PHE A 459 6.05 16.19 -2.77
CA PHE A 459 5.44 15.44 -3.90
C PHE A 459 4.35 16.27 -4.58
N ARG A 460 3.40 16.83 -3.81
CA ARG A 460 2.30 17.65 -4.32
C ARG A 460 2.82 18.82 -5.16
N ASP A 461 3.84 19.50 -4.66
CA ASP A 461 4.48 20.63 -5.34
C ASP A 461 5.21 20.19 -6.62
N TRP A 462 5.62 18.92 -6.75
CA TRP A 462 6.09 18.36 -8.03
C TRP A 462 4.95 18.22 -9.04
N PHE A 463 3.84 17.55 -8.69
CA PHE A 463 2.69 17.39 -9.60
C PHE A 463 2.12 18.74 -10.05
N ILE A 464 2.00 19.71 -9.14
CA ILE A 464 1.61 21.09 -9.46
C ILE A 464 2.56 21.73 -10.49
N ARG A 465 3.89 21.59 -10.31
CA ARG A 465 4.89 22.11 -11.27
C ARG A 465 4.84 21.40 -12.62
N GLN A 466 4.53 20.11 -12.66
CA GLN A 466 4.30 19.37 -13.91
C GLN A 466 2.91 19.61 -14.54
N LYS A 467 2.04 20.38 -13.88
CA LYS A 467 0.63 20.59 -14.27
C LYS A 467 -0.17 19.28 -14.36
N LEU A 468 0.18 18.32 -13.52
CA LEU A 468 -0.52 17.05 -13.38
C LEU A 468 -1.55 17.15 -12.23
N PRO A 469 -2.66 16.39 -12.29
CA PRO A 469 -3.51 16.21 -11.12
C PRO A 469 -2.76 15.45 -10.02
N TRP A 470 -3.27 15.54 -8.80
CA TRP A 470 -2.79 14.76 -7.65
C TRP A 470 -3.93 14.50 -6.67
N ASN A 471 -3.84 13.42 -5.91
CA ASN A 471 -4.77 13.06 -4.86
C ASN A 471 -4.00 12.64 -3.61
N HIS A 472 -4.62 12.76 -2.44
CA HIS A 472 -4.13 12.06 -1.25
C HIS A 472 -4.57 10.60 -1.29
N THR A 473 -3.73 9.74 -0.72
CA THR A 473 -4.08 8.39 -0.28
C THR A 473 -3.63 8.25 1.18
N ASP A 474 -4.31 7.40 1.94
CA ASP A 474 -4.11 7.32 3.38
C ASP A 474 -2.94 6.38 3.70
N PHE A 475 -2.23 6.65 4.79
CA PHE A 475 -1.36 5.67 5.45
C PHE A 475 -2.20 4.62 6.20
N SER A 476 -3.00 3.87 5.44
CA SER A 476 -3.87 2.78 5.92
C SER A 476 -3.09 1.69 6.67
N GLY A 477 -1.81 1.54 6.32
CA GLY A 477 -0.85 0.54 6.78
C GLY A 477 -0.82 -0.74 5.94
N ARG A 478 -1.56 -0.80 4.83
CA ARG A 478 -1.54 -1.89 3.84
C ARG A 478 -0.30 -1.90 2.93
N SER A 479 0.88 -1.50 3.43
CA SER A 479 2.15 -1.59 2.68
C SER A 479 3.36 -1.32 3.59
N ASP A 480 4.57 -1.59 3.08
CA ASP A 480 5.84 -1.67 3.82
C ASP A 480 6.33 -0.37 4.51
N TYR A 481 5.62 0.76 4.35
CA TYR A 481 5.86 1.94 5.19
C TYR A 481 5.46 1.73 6.66
N GLY A 482 4.54 0.79 6.93
CA GLY A 482 3.94 0.57 8.25
C GLY A 482 4.98 0.35 9.37
N PRO A 483 5.88 -0.65 9.26
CA PRO A 483 6.91 -0.92 10.26
C PRO A 483 7.88 0.25 10.48
N PHE A 484 8.11 1.09 9.47
CA PHE A 484 8.97 2.27 9.58
C PHE A 484 8.28 3.42 10.33
N LEU A 485 7.03 3.75 9.97
CA LEU A 485 6.22 4.76 10.68
C LEU A 485 6.05 4.39 12.15
N PHE A 486 5.75 3.12 12.44
CA PHE A 486 5.58 2.62 13.80
C PHE A 486 6.80 2.88 14.70
N GLU A 487 8.01 2.81 14.13
CA GLU A 487 9.26 3.06 14.86
C GLU A 487 9.72 4.53 14.85
N GLY A 488 8.88 5.45 14.36
CA GLY A 488 9.17 6.89 14.32
C GLY A 488 10.10 7.31 13.18
N ILE A 489 10.29 6.44 12.17
CA ILE A 489 10.94 6.83 10.92
C ILE A 489 9.92 7.56 10.06
N VAL A 490 10.28 8.74 9.54
CA VAL A 490 9.44 9.46 8.57
C VAL A 490 9.15 8.57 7.36
N ALA A 491 7.90 8.56 6.89
CA ALA A 491 7.57 7.90 5.64
C ALA A 491 6.85 8.82 4.65
N GLY A 492 6.89 8.42 3.40
CA GLY A 492 6.17 9.03 2.28
C GLY A 492 6.15 8.07 1.11
N GLY A 493 5.50 8.45 0.02
CA GLY A 493 5.47 7.59 -1.16
C GLY A 493 4.37 7.96 -2.12
N LEU A 494 4.15 7.05 -3.07
CA LEU A 494 3.23 7.19 -4.19
C LEU A 494 2.44 5.91 -4.37
N PHE A 495 1.19 6.05 -4.83
CA PHE A 495 0.26 4.97 -5.08
C PHE A 495 -0.70 5.38 -6.21
N THR A 496 -1.07 4.48 -7.12
CA THR A 496 -2.04 4.79 -8.19
C THR A 496 -3.47 4.32 -7.91
N GLY A 497 -3.72 3.70 -6.75
CA GLY A 497 -5.01 3.16 -6.35
C GLY A 497 -5.14 1.67 -6.66
N GLY A 498 -5.83 0.91 -5.80
CA GLY A 498 -6.06 -0.52 -5.95
C GLY A 498 -7.54 -0.86 -6.00
N ASP A 499 -8.04 -1.48 -4.93
CA ASP A 499 -9.44 -1.94 -4.79
C ASP A 499 -10.45 -0.81 -4.52
N GLU A 500 -10.05 0.46 -4.45
CA GLU A 500 -10.97 1.56 -4.18
C GLU A 500 -11.71 2.04 -5.44
N VAL A 501 -12.99 2.41 -5.29
CA VAL A 501 -13.83 2.90 -6.39
C VAL A 501 -13.50 4.35 -6.71
N LYS A 502 -13.12 4.64 -7.97
CA LYS A 502 -12.99 6.01 -8.48
C LYS A 502 -14.35 6.70 -8.47
N ASN A 503 -14.53 7.72 -7.64
CA ASN A 503 -15.76 8.53 -7.64
C ASN A 503 -15.79 9.52 -8.82
N GLN A 504 -16.98 10.06 -9.12
CA GLN A 504 -17.19 10.97 -10.25
C GLN A 504 -16.36 12.25 -10.16
N GLN A 505 -16.18 12.82 -8.96
CA GLN A 505 -15.41 14.05 -8.75
C GLN A 505 -13.92 13.84 -9.06
N THR A 506 -13.34 12.74 -8.60
CA THR A 506 -11.95 12.35 -8.89
C THR A 506 -11.75 12.13 -10.38
N ARG A 507 -12.68 11.42 -11.05
CA ARG A 507 -12.67 11.22 -12.51
C ARG A 507 -12.69 12.55 -13.26
N ASP A 508 -13.60 13.47 -12.90
CA ASP A 508 -13.75 14.75 -13.59
C ASP A 508 -12.57 15.69 -13.35
N TYR A 509 -12.00 15.71 -12.14
CA TYR A 509 -10.77 16.45 -11.84
C TYR A 509 -9.58 15.95 -12.67
N MET A 510 -9.39 14.63 -12.75
CA MET A 510 -8.33 14.02 -13.55
C MET A 510 -8.52 14.32 -15.05
N ASP A 511 -9.77 14.23 -15.55
CA ASP A 511 -10.10 14.53 -16.95
C ASP A 511 -9.93 16.02 -17.30
N GLN A 512 -10.27 16.93 -16.37
CA GLN A 512 -10.06 18.36 -16.54
C GLN A 512 -8.56 18.72 -16.61
N MET A 513 -7.73 18.07 -15.80
CA MET A 513 -6.29 18.35 -15.73
C MET A 513 -5.47 17.71 -16.86
N LEU A 514 -5.86 16.51 -17.32
CA LEU A 514 -5.13 15.76 -18.35
C LEU A 514 -5.73 15.92 -19.76
N GLY A 515 -7.04 16.12 -19.84
CA GLY A 515 -7.80 16.16 -21.09
C GLY A 515 -8.03 14.78 -21.71
N GLN A 516 -8.69 14.79 -22.87
CA GLN A 516 -8.79 13.66 -23.82
C GLN A 516 -9.38 12.34 -23.26
N GLY A 517 -10.18 12.37 -22.19
CA GLY A 517 -10.76 11.16 -21.60
C GLY A 517 -9.81 10.42 -20.65
N MET A 518 -8.67 11.04 -20.30
CA MET A 518 -7.65 10.43 -19.45
C MET A 518 -8.03 10.37 -17.97
N GLY A 519 -9.17 10.94 -17.56
CA GLY A 519 -9.64 10.86 -16.16
C GLY A 519 -10.08 9.48 -15.69
N GLY A 520 -10.30 8.55 -16.63
CA GLY A 520 -10.70 7.17 -16.36
C GLY A 520 -12.23 7.00 -16.20
N ILE A 521 -12.63 5.92 -15.55
CA ILE A 521 -14.01 5.48 -15.41
C ILE A 521 -14.46 5.66 -13.96
N ALA A 522 -15.48 6.49 -13.75
CA ALA A 522 -16.15 6.64 -12.45
C ALA A 522 -17.03 5.42 -12.17
N GLY A 523 -17.08 4.98 -10.91
CA GLY A 523 -17.81 3.77 -10.49
C GLY A 523 -17.06 2.45 -10.74
N ALA A 524 -15.85 2.51 -11.32
CA ALA A 524 -14.94 1.38 -11.44
C ALA A 524 -13.81 1.47 -10.41
N LEU A 525 -13.16 0.34 -10.09
CA LEU A 525 -11.97 0.31 -9.23
C LEU A 525 -10.80 1.05 -9.88
N TYR A 526 -9.83 1.51 -9.09
CA TYR A 526 -8.57 2.05 -9.62
C TYR A 526 -7.73 0.98 -10.32
N ASP A 527 -7.70 -0.23 -9.77
CA ASP A 527 -7.18 -1.44 -10.41
C ASP A 527 -8.21 -2.60 -10.35
N PRO A 528 -9.00 -2.82 -11.41
CA PRO A 528 -9.92 -3.96 -11.50
C PRO A 528 -9.25 -5.34 -11.53
N CYS A 529 -7.92 -5.40 -11.62
CA CYS A 529 -7.13 -6.63 -11.63
C CYS A 529 -6.31 -6.85 -10.35
N TYR A 530 -6.40 -5.96 -9.36
CA TYR A 530 -5.79 -6.10 -8.05
C TYR A 530 -6.05 -7.50 -7.45
N HIS A 531 -4.98 -8.20 -7.09
CA HIS A 531 -5.00 -9.58 -6.58
C HIS A 531 -5.63 -10.64 -7.53
N MET A 532 -5.72 -10.36 -8.84
CA MET A 532 -6.33 -11.26 -9.83
C MET A 532 -5.35 -11.73 -10.92
N ALA A 533 -5.71 -12.83 -11.58
CA ALA A 533 -4.97 -13.41 -12.71
C ALA A 533 -4.76 -12.46 -13.92
N CYS A 534 -5.47 -11.33 -13.96
CA CYS A 534 -5.32 -10.31 -15.00
C CYS A 534 -4.32 -9.20 -14.67
N ASP A 535 -3.77 -9.13 -13.45
CA ASP A 535 -2.69 -8.17 -13.14
C ASP A 535 -1.38 -8.60 -13.82
N SER A 536 -1.28 -8.16 -15.06
CA SER A 536 -0.32 -8.54 -16.07
C SER A 536 0.29 -7.28 -16.66
N ILE A 537 1.28 -7.40 -17.55
CA ILE A 537 1.86 -6.21 -18.19
C ILE A 537 0.85 -5.42 -19.04
N GLN A 538 -0.29 -6.02 -19.41
CA GLN A 538 -1.41 -5.34 -20.07
C GLN A 538 -2.24 -4.47 -19.10
N ASN A 539 -2.11 -4.64 -17.78
CA ASN A 539 -2.79 -3.86 -16.75
C ASN A 539 -2.17 -2.46 -16.56
N ILE A 540 -0.90 -2.29 -16.97
CA ILE A 540 -0.10 -1.10 -16.67
C ILE A 540 -0.50 0.10 -17.53
N ASN A 541 -0.96 1.17 -16.87
CA ASN A 541 -1.06 2.49 -17.47
C ASN A 541 0.33 3.14 -17.56
N VAL A 542 1.01 2.95 -18.70
CA VAL A 542 2.39 3.41 -18.93
C VAL A 542 2.55 4.93 -18.74
N PHE A 543 1.53 5.73 -19.09
CA PHE A 543 1.58 7.18 -18.86
C PHE A 543 1.59 7.52 -17.36
N ALA A 544 0.67 6.93 -16.59
CA ALA A 544 0.63 7.14 -15.15
C ALA A 544 1.93 6.67 -14.49
N PHE A 545 2.39 5.48 -14.86
CA PHE A 545 3.62 4.87 -14.35
C PHE A 545 4.85 5.72 -14.61
N GLU A 546 5.02 6.27 -15.83
CA GLU A 546 6.11 7.20 -16.14
C GLU A 546 6.12 8.40 -15.17
N LYS A 547 4.95 8.99 -14.91
CA LYS A 547 4.87 10.20 -14.06
C LYS A 547 5.10 9.86 -12.59
N MET A 548 4.66 8.70 -12.12
CA MET A 548 4.98 8.23 -10.77
C MET A 548 6.48 7.97 -10.59
N VAL A 549 7.16 7.36 -11.57
CA VAL A 549 8.63 7.19 -11.49
C VAL A 549 9.35 8.54 -11.56
N GLN A 550 8.91 9.48 -12.39
CA GLN A 550 9.50 10.83 -12.45
C GLN A 550 9.30 11.61 -11.15
N ALA A 551 8.17 11.44 -10.46
CA ALA A 551 7.91 11.99 -9.13
C ALA A 551 8.82 11.35 -8.06
N ALA A 552 8.98 10.01 -8.08
CA ALA A 552 9.86 9.27 -7.19
C ALA A 552 11.33 9.70 -7.35
N ALA A 553 11.81 9.80 -8.60
CA ALA A 553 13.12 10.33 -8.95
C ALA A 553 13.33 11.76 -8.44
N PHE A 554 12.31 12.61 -8.55
CA PHE A 554 12.39 13.99 -8.09
C PHE A 554 12.52 14.04 -6.56
N MET A 555 11.69 13.27 -5.86
CA MET A 555 11.69 13.22 -4.40
C MET A 555 13.06 12.78 -3.87
N LEU A 556 13.59 11.66 -4.38
CA LEU A 556 14.90 11.16 -4.00
C LEU A 556 15.99 12.23 -4.17
N GLU A 557 16.08 12.85 -5.35
CA GLU A 557 17.11 13.84 -5.61
C GLU A 557 16.93 15.13 -4.79
N ASN A 558 15.69 15.55 -4.54
CA ASN A 558 15.41 16.75 -3.75
C ASN A 558 15.74 16.54 -2.26
N LEU A 559 15.42 15.38 -1.70
CA LEU A 559 15.81 15.01 -0.32
C LEU A 559 17.32 14.82 -0.20
N ALA A 560 17.94 14.15 -1.16
CA ALA A 560 19.38 13.88 -1.17
C ALA A 560 20.26 15.14 -1.29
N ARG A 561 19.68 16.25 -1.74
CA ARG A 561 20.29 17.58 -1.86
C ARG A 561 19.94 18.55 -0.71
N GLN A 562 19.15 18.16 0.29
CA GLN A 562 18.87 19.04 1.44
C GLN A 562 20.14 19.29 2.26
N ASP A 563 20.42 20.54 2.63
CA ASP A 563 21.61 20.89 3.41
C ASP A 563 21.63 20.22 4.78
N ASP A 564 20.49 20.21 5.48
CA ASP A 564 20.28 19.46 6.73
C ASP A 564 18.94 18.71 6.67
N LEU A 565 19.01 17.46 6.23
CA LEU A 565 17.85 16.61 6.08
C LEU A 565 17.25 16.21 7.45
N ILE A 566 18.06 16.06 8.51
CA ILE A 566 17.55 15.73 9.84
C ILE A 566 16.72 16.89 10.38
N GLN A 567 17.23 18.12 10.35
CA GLN A 567 16.50 19.29 10.83
C GLN A 567 15.28 19.60 9.95
N TRP A 568 15.35 19.28 8.65
CA TRP A 568 14.18 19.39 7.77
C TRP A 568 13.09 18.38 8.13
N LEU A 569 13.42 17.11 8.34
CA LEU A 569 12.45 16.06 8.68
C LEU A 569 11.91 16.17 10.11
N TYR A 570 12.80 16.41 11.08
CA TYR A 570 12.53 16.39 12.51
C TYR A 570 12.80 17.77 13.13
N PRO A 571 12.03 18.82 12.77
CA PRO A 571 12.32 20.21 13.18
C PRO A 571 12.25 20.44 14.70
N ASN A 572 11.56 19.55 15.42
CA ASN A 572 11.43 19.56 16.88
C ASN A 572 12.45 18.63 17.57
N GLY A 573 13.47 18.19 16.83
CA GLY A 573 14.44 17.17 17.25
C GLY A 573 13.97 15.76 16.94
N ARG A 574 14.93 14.89 16.57
CA ARG A 574 14.73 13.45 16.49
C ARG A 574 15.17 12.82 17.83
N PRO A 575 14.37 11.95 18.47
CA PRO A 575 14.77 11.34 19.73
C PRO A 575 16.04 10.50 19.59
N THR A 576 17.02 10.74 20.46
CA THR A 576 18.13 9.80 20.68
C THR A 576 17.58 8.62 21.47
N ARG A 577 16.98 7.65 20.77
CA ARG A 577 16.32 6.50 21.40
C ARG A 577 17.31 5.71 22.27
N SER A 578 17.01 5.61 23.55
CA SER A 578 17.44 4.46 24.35
C SER A 578 16.55 3.26 24.00
N ASN A 579 17.08 2.05 24.13
CA ASN A 579 16.50 0.85 23.50
C ASN A 579 15.11 0.40 24.04
N ASN A 580 14.48 1.13 24.97
CA ASN A 580 13.35 0.65 25.76
C ASN A 580 12.00 1.35 25.50
N GLU A 581 11.94 2.44 24.73
CA GLU A 581 10.66 3.13 24.41
C GLU A 581 10.18 2.79 23.00
N SER A 582 9.72 1.55 22.85
CA SER A 582 8.79 1.18 21.77
C SER A 582 7.36 1.35 22.31
N PRO A 583 6.44 2.02 21.59
CA PRO A 583 5.01 1.80 21.78
C PRO A 583 4.70 0.29 21.71
N GLN A 584 3.60 -0.16 22.31
CA GLN A 584 3.09 -1.50 21.95
C GLN A 584 2.68 -1.48 20.48
N ARG A 585 3.00 -2.54 19.73
CA ARG A 585 2.45 -2.71 18.38
C ARG A 585 0.93 -2.73 18.45
N LYS A 586 0.31 -1.84 17.70
CA LYS A 586 -1.08 -1.95 17.25
C LYS A 586 -1.14 -2.29 15.75
N TYR A 587 -0.13 -3.00 15.27
CA TYR A 587 0.03 -3.31 13.85
C TYR A 587 0.81 -4.62 13.69
N ASP A 588 0.05 -5.70 13.53
CA ASP A 588 0.30 -6.80 12.57
C ASP A 588 -0.86 -6.75 11.55
N SER A 589 -1.22 -5.56 11.07
CA SER A 589 -2.40 -5.36 10.22
C SER A 589 -2.01 -5.42 8.76
N ILE A 590 -2.78 -6.21 8.01
CA ILE A 590 -2.80 -6.18 6.55
C ILE A 590 -4.11 -6.83 6.06
N ASN A 591 -4.57 -7.86 6.78
CA ASN A 591 -5.57 -8.82 6.32
C ASN A 591 -7.06 -8.49 6.55
N GLU A 592 -7.44 -7.27 6.94
CA GLU A 592 -8.86 -6.89 6.86
C GLU A 592 -9.29 -6.52 5.42
N TYR A 593 -8.34 -6.22 4.53
CA TYR A 593 -8.63 -5.68 3.20
C TYR A 593 -8.28 -6.55 1.99
N PHE A 594 -7.29 -7.44 2.07
CA PHE A 594 -6.90 -8.22 0.88
C PHE A 594 -7.96 -9.19 0.35
N GLY A 595 -8.98 -9.51 1.15
CA GLY A 595 -10.22 -10.13 0.66
C GLY A 595 -10.04 -11.41 -0.16
N MET A 596 -8.96 -12.16 0.08
CA MET A 596 -8.38 -13.03 -0.95
C MET A 596 -9.27 -14.24 -1.31
N PRO A 597 -9.76 -14.36 -2.56
CA PRO A 597 -10.46 -15.54 -3.02
C PRO A 597 -9.45 -16.58 -3.55
N TYR A 598 -8.90 -17.42 -2.66
CA TYR A 598 -8.04 -18.54 -3.06
C TYR A 598 -8.78 -19.86 -3.21
N LEU A 599 -8.86 -20.30 -4.47
CA LEU A 599 -9.04 -21.70 -4.87
C LEU A 599 -7.71 -22.45 -4.76
#